data_AF-A0A9W4CMK2-F1
#
_entry.id   AF-A0A9W4CMK2-F1
#
_cell.length_a   1.000
_cell.length_b   1.000
_cell.length_c   1.000
_cell.angle_alpha   90.00
_cell.angle_beta   90.00
_cell.angle_gamma   90.00
#
_symmetry.space_group_name_H-M   'P 1'
#
loop_
_entity.id
_entity.type
_entity.pdbx_description
1 polymer ?
#
loop_
_entity_poly.entity_id
_entity_poly.type
_entity_poly.pdbx_seq_one_letter_code
_entity_poly.pdbx_strand_id
1 'polypeptide(L)'
;MDSSLKQTKFFQDRLIISTIILSGLFCLVLLVYHFLLDNFAAPGQYPSSIPEWNADRLMMAFFWKYKFNLYYPKDPVGPLISDMYGPLLALAYLPASLVNSPTVALVLGKLMSLVYFFTPVIWVYGGETWKNKKGFYLSILALIAFIFFTTQIRTLSYDAFRICADCPALGFSALACVILYKEKNKPEIPLKKLLISSILAVLAVLTKQIAAPILISLPVYLFLAYDFKVFKRYLACLALSGVVISAVLLIAFNPQALLFNLITIPGNQPWFDGNNQTITLFWDKLLMLLSAAQQLAGYCLLQGMIVGFWILGTLPNDIQKIKTWIQENPWLLFVIVSLFFIPTSLLGRVKAGGDANGMYTVYFLTLVAHLVLLEQATNLSPKSGQELLQKISQTGLLSLVIILTIYNINLPIPYIYKTFPSFFNNVHQVVYEYSKKNPGQVYFPWHPFSVLMAEHQLYHIDSGPFDRYLAGVPISKEEFMAYLPENFTQIAIPAWADLRGEFGKFYLHYLPDFTRRIEVPELSGFVVYTTEQNS
;
A
#
# COMPACT_ATOMS: atom_id res chain seq x y z
N MET A 1 1.78 -22.67 48.72
CA MET A 1 2.19 -22.83 47.30
C MET A 1 1.08 -22.43 46.33
N ASP A 2 -0.19 -22.74 46.60
CA ASP A 2 -1.31 -22.40 45.71
C ASP A 2 -1.72 -20.91 45.72
N SER A 3 -1.46 -20.19 46.83
CA SER A 3 -1.72 -18.75 46.93
C SER A 3 -0.73 -17.88 46.14
N SER A 4 0.56 -18.23 46.14
CA SER A 4 1.60 -17.47 45.42
C SER A 4 1.45 -17.59 43.90
N LEU A 5 1.13 -18.79 43.39
CA LEU A 5 0.88 -19.00 41.96
C LEU A 5 -0.37 -18.25 41.46
N LYS A 6 -1.44 -18.22 42.26
CA LYS A 6 -2.64 -17.41 41.96
C LYS A 6 -2.32 -15.91 41.94
N GLN A 7 -1.49 -15.46 42.87
CA GLN A 7 -1.06 -14.06 42.94
C GLN A 7 -0.20 -13.67 41.73
N THR A 8 0.78 -14.48 41.33
CA THR A 8 1.61 -14.21 40.14
C THR A 8 0.78 -14.16 38.86
N LYS A 9 -0.14 -15.11 38.66
CA LYS A 9 -1.03 -15.12 37.49
C LYS A 9 -1.93 -13.89 37.43
N PHE A 10 -2.46 -13.49 38.58
CA PHE A 10 -3.28 -12.28 38.71
C PHE A 10 -2.50 -11.00 38.33
N PHE A 11 -1.25 -10.88 38.76
CA PHE A 11 -0.40 -9.75 38.39
C PHE A 11 -0.08 -9.73 36.89
N GLN A 12 0.23 -10.88 36.28
CA GLN A 12 0.49 -10.99 34.85
C GLN A 12 -0.72 -10.58 34.00
N ASP A 13 -1.91 -11.07 34.34
CA ASP A 13 -3.14 -10.72 33.63
C ASP A 13 -3.44 -9.21 33.72
N ARG A 14 -3.23 -8.60 34.89
CA ARG A 14 -3.38 -7.15 35.07
C ARG A 14 -2.37 -6.36 34.25
N LEU A 15 -1.10 -6.78 34.23
CA LEU A 15 -0.07 -6.11 33.46
C LEU A 15 -0.40 -6.11 31.96
N ILE A 16 -0.81 -7.27 31.42
CA ILE A 16 -1.23 -7.40 30.02
C ILE A 16 -2.40 -6.45 29.71
N ILE A 17 -3.43 -6.43 30.56
CA ILE A 17 -4.60 -5.57 30.34
C ILE A 17 -4.21 -4.08 30.39
N SER A 18 -3.41 -3.67 31.37
CA SER A 18 -2.91 -2.29 31.48
C SER A 18 -2.09 -1.88 30.27
N THR A 19 -1.21 -2.76 29.77
CA THR A 19 -0.45 -2.52 28.54
C THR A 19 -1.37 -2.39 27.34
N ILE A 20 -2.38 -3.26 27.19
CA ILE A 20 -3.35 -3.15 26.09
C ILE A 20 -4.08 -1.80 26.12
N ILE A 21 -4.56 -1.37 27.29
CA ILE A 21 -5.29 -0.10 27.42
C ILE A 21 -4.38 1.09 27.07
N LEU A 22 -3.19 1.14 27.67
CA LEU A 22 -2.25 2.23 27.45
C LEU A 22 -1.77 2.25 26.00
N SER A 23 -1.14 1.17 25.53
CA SER A 23 -0.60 1.07 24.18
C SER A 23 -1.69 1.16 23.11
N GLY A 24 -2.89 0.65 23.37
CA GLY A 24 -4.03 0.77 22.48
C GLY A 24 -4.47 2.22 22.28
N LEU A 25 -4.44 3.05 23.34
CA LEU A 25 -4.69 4.49 23.22
C LEU A 25 -3.61 5.17 22.37
N PHE A 26 -2.33 4.86 22.60
CA PHE A 26 -1.22 5.38 21.79
C PHE A 26 -1.36 4.96 20.32
N CYS A 27 -1.68 3.70 20.03
CA CYS A 27 -1.96 3.22 18.69
C CYS A 27 -3.09 4.01 18.04
N LEU A 28 -4.21 4.24 18.74
CA LEU A 28 -5.33 5.00 18.18
C LEU A 28 -4.91 6.43 17.81
N VAL A 29 -4.15 7.11 18.67
CA VAL A 29 -3.65 8.45 18.37
C VAL A 29 -2.73 8.45 17.16
N LEU A 30 -1.82 7.47 17.04
CA LEU A 30 -0.95 7.33 15.86
C LEU A 30 -1.75 7.04 14.58
N LEU A 31 -2.74 6.14 14.64
CA LEU A 31 -3.61 5.86 13.51
C LEU A 31 -4.31 7.13 13.03
N VAL A 32 -4.87 7.92 13.94
CA VAL A 32 -5.49 9.21 13.62
C VAL A 32 -4.47 10.20 13.07
N TYR A 33 -3.28 10.29 13.66
CA TYR A 33 -2.21 11.15 13.18
C TYR A 33 -1.81 10.86 11.74
N HIS A 34 -1.48 9.61 11.42
CA HIS A 34 -1.11 9.20 10.06
C HIS A 34 -2.31 9.34 9.09
N PHE A 35 -3.52 9.07 9.56
CA PHE A 35 -4.73 9.30 8.79
C PHE A 35 -4.97 10.78 8.46
N LEU A 36 -4.58 11.71 9.32
CA LEU A 36 -4.79 13.15 9.08
C LEU A 36 -3.61 13.81 8.33
N LEU A 37 -2.37 13.46 8.68
CA LEU A 37 -1.14 14.00 8.10
C LEU A 37 -1.10 13.95 6.57
N ASP A 38 -1.41 12.78 6.01
CA ASP A 38 -1.09 12.50 4.61
C ASP A 38 -2.03 13.24 3.62
N ASN A 39 -2.99 14.05 4.05
CA ASN A 39 -3.99 14.68 3.16
C ASN A 39 -4.43 16.10 3.52
N PHE A 40 -4.39 16.51 4.79
CA PHE A 40 -5.11 17.71 5.25
C PHE A 40 -4.20 18.84 5.71
N ALA A 41 -2.96 18.86 5.23
CA ALA A 41 -2.12 20.05 5.35
C ALA A 41 -2.87 21.27 4.77
N ALA A 42 -2.90 22.37 5.51
CA ALA A 42 -3.46 23.60 4.97
C ALA A 42 -2.64 24.05 3.74
N PRO A 43 -3.25 24.74 2.77
CA PRO A 43 -2.52 25.27 1.63
C PRO A 43 -1.29 26.08 2.09
N GLY A 44 -0.11 25.76 1.55
CA GLY A 44 1.15 26.43 1.89
C GLY A 44 1.85 25.96 3.18
N GLN A 45 1.29 25.02 3.96
CA GLN A 45 1.94 24.52 5.19
C GLN A 45 2.90 23.35 4.98
N TYR A 46 2.88 22.68 3.82
CA TYR A 46 3.71 21.50 3.56
C TYR A 46 4.38 21.55 2.17
N PRO A 47 5.71 21.32 2.09
CA PRO A 47 6.45 21.28 0.83
C PRO A 47 6.33 19.91 0.11
N SER A 48 5.28 19.13 0.35
CA SER A 48 5.23 17.72 -0.06
C SER A 48 4.05 17.39 -0.97
N SER A 49 4.33 16.73 -2.10
CA SER A 49 3.40 16.17 -3.11
C SER A 49 2.48 15.03 -2.61
N ILE A 50 2.38 14.87 -1.30
CA ILE A 50 1.81 13.69 -0.65
C ILE A 50 0.27 13.68 -0.68
N PRO A 51 -0.43 14.80 -0.39
CA PRO A 51 -1.89 14.88 -0.53
C PRO A 51 -2.37 14.58 -1.94
N GLU A 52 -1.68 15.10 -2.96
CA GLU A 52 -2.10 15.09 -4.36
C GLU A 52 -2.15 13.67 -4.94
N TRP A 53 -1.17 12.81 -4.63
CA TRP A 53 -1.12 11.44 -5.11
C TRP A 53 -2.31 10.56 -4.67
N ASN A 54 -2.92 10.86 -3.52
CA ASN A 54 -4.11 10.11 -3.09
C ASN A 54 -5.29 10.39 -4.01
N ALA A 55 -5.44 11.65 -4.42
CA ALA A 55 -6.50 12.09 -5.29
C ALA A 55 -6.37 11.51 -6.70
N ASP A 56 -5.17 11.52 -7.28
CA ASP A 56 -4.94 10.98 -8.64
C ASP A 56 -5.27 9.49 -8.72
N ARG A 57 -4.85 8.73 -7.71
CA ARG A 57 -5.11 7.29 -7.64
C ARG A 57 -6.58 6.98 -7.34
N LEU A 58 -7.24 7.82 -6.55
CA LEU A 58 -8.67 7.68 -6.27
C LEU A 58 -9.51 8.04 -7.50
N MET A 59 -9.05 9.01 -8.30
CA MET A 59 -9.76 9.52 -9.47
C MET A 59 -10.16 8.41 -10.44
N MET A 60 -9.34 7.36 -10.58
CA MET A 60 -9.64 6.19 -11.41
C MET A 60 -10.97 5.53 -11.07
N ALA A 61 -11.34 5.48 -9.78
CA ALA A 61 -12.62 4.95 -9.32
C ALA A 61 -13.83 5.78 -9.79
N PHE A 62 -13.61 7.03 -10.19
CA PHE A 62 -14.65 7.96 -10.64
C PHE A 62 -14.82 7.98 -12.16
N PHE A 63 -13.91 7.40 -12.93
CA PHE A 63 -14.01 7.43 -14.39
C PHE A 63 -15.30 6.82 -14.92
N TRP A 64 -15.73 5.68 -14.38
CA TRP A 64 -17.00 5.08 -14.80
C TRP A 64 -18.22 5.92 -14.42
N LYS A 65 -18.19 6.60 -13.26
CA LYS A 65 -19.25 7.53 -12.85
C LYS A 65 -19.42 8.65 -13.88
N TYR A 66 -18.32 9.12 -14.45
CA TYR A 66 -18.31 10.19 -15.46
C TYR A 66 -18.12 9.69 -16.91
N LYS A 67 -18.28 8.38 -17.16
CA LYS A 67 -18.22 7.74 -18.49
C LYS A 67 -16.88 7.88 -19.22
N PHE A 68 -15.77 7.97 -18.49
CA PHE A 68 -14.42 7.93 -19.04
C PHE A 68 -13.84 6.53 -19.07
N ASN A 69 -12.88 6.30 -19.96
CA ASN A 69 -12.13 5.05 -20.03
C ASN A 69 -11.03 5.01 -18.96
N LEU A 70 -10.78 3.81 -18.42
CA LEU A 70 -9.69 3.61 -17.45
C LEU A 70 -8.31 3.62 -18.10
N TYR A 71 -8.20 3.11 -19.32
CA TYR A 71 -6.95 3.03 -20.05
C TYR A 71 -7.08 3.68 -21.42
N TYR A 72 -6.10 4.49 -21.75
CA TYR A 72 -5.95 5.12 -23.07
C TYR A 72 -4.75 4.50 -23.79
N PRO A 73 -4.86 4.22 -25.10
CA PRO A 73 -3.77 3.64 -25.88
C PRO A 73 -2.60 4.62 -26.01
N LYS A 74 -1.52 4.15 -26.65
CA LYS A 74 -0.35 4.98 -26.98
C LYS A 74 -0.72 6.12 -27.93
N ASP A 75 -1.58 5.84 -28.90
CA ASP A 75 -2.01 6.80 -29.92
C ASP A 75 -2.73 7.99 -29.27
N PRO A 76 -2.78 9.17 -29.93
CA PRO A 76 -3.31 10.42 -29.38
C PRO A 76 -4.84 10.41 -29.26
N VAL A 77 -5.35 9.48 -28.46
CA VAL A 77 -6.77 9.23 -28.20
C VAL A 77 -6.97 9.29 -26.69
N GLY A 78 -7.58 10.38 -26.25
CA GLY A 78 -7.92 10.65 -24.85
C GLY A 78 -6.84 11.41 -24.07
N PRO A 79 -7.20 11.83 -22.84
CA PRO A 79 -6.27 12.49 -21.93
C PRO A 79 -5.10 11.58 -21.53
N LEU A 80 -3.93 12.18 -21.39
CA LEU A 80 -2.72 11.60 -20.81
C LEU A 80 -2.88 11.41 -19.30
N ILE A 81 -3.14 10.16 -18.89
CA ILE A 81 -3.40 9.78 -17.49
C ILE A 81 -2.37 8.78 -16.94
N SER A 82 -1.72 8.00 -17.82
CA SER A 82 -0.72 6.96 -17.49
C SER A 82 -0.96 6.21 -16.16
N ASP A 83 -2.12 5.57 -16.02
CA ASP A 83 -2.34 4.66 -14.89
C ASP A 83 -1.60 3.33 -15.11
N MET A 84 -0.49 3.14 -14.40
CA MET A 84 0.30 1.91 -14.49
C MET A 84 -0.27 0.75 -13.65
N TYR A 85 -1.35 0.98 -12.91
CA TYR A 85 -1.96 -0.01 -12.03
C TYR A 85 -3.10 -0.75 -12.73
N GLY A 86 -3.31 -2.00 -12.34
CA GLY A 86 -4.35 -2.82 -12.97
C GLY A 86 -5.76 -2.41 -12.54
N PRO A 87 -6.80 -2.86 -13.26
CA PRO A 87 -8.15 -2.31 -13.16
C PRO A 87 -8.82 -2.56 -11.80
N LEU A 88 -8.25 -3.49 -11.03
CA LEU A 88 -8.70 -3.78 -9.68
C LEU A 88 -8.43 -2.62 -8.71
N LEU A 89 -7.51 -1.71 -9.01
CA LEU A 89 -7.35 -0.47 -8.25
C LEU A 89 -8.66 0.35 -8.25
N ALA A 90 -9.18 0.65 -9.43
CA ALA A 90 -10.41 1.43 -9.59
C ALA A 90 -11.61 0.73 -8.93
N LEU A 91 -11.72 -0.60 -9.10
CA LEU A 91 -12.77 -1.40 -8.46
C LEU A 91 -12.65 -1.42 -6.93
N ALA A 92 -11.43 -1.53 -6.40
CA ALA A 92 -11.18 -1.58 -4.97
C ALA A 92 -11.60 -0.29 -4.27
N TYR A 93 -11.55 0.86 -4.95
CA TYR A 93 -11.98 2.16 -4.39
C TYR A 93 -13.31 2.67 -4.95
N LEU A 94 -14.01 1.88 -5.78
CA LEU A 94 -15.29 2.26 -6.40
C LEU A 94 -16.35 2.80 -5.41
N PRO A 95 -16.52 2.26 -4.18
CA PRO A 95 -17.45 2.82 -3.20
C PRO A 95 -17.23 4.30 -2.87
N ALA A 96 -15.99 4.81 -2.98
CA ALA A 96 -15.70 6.22 -2.77
C ALA A 96 -16.33 7.11 -3.86
N SER A 97 -16.64 6.57 -5.04
CA SER A 97 -17.30 7.30 -6.13
C SER A 97 -18.74 7.70 -5.82
N LEU A 98 -19.36 7.10 -4.79
CA LEU A 98 -20.75 7.32 -4.42
C LEU A 98 -20.99 8.68 -3.76
N VAL A 99 -19.94 9.39 -3.36
CA VAL A 99 -20.05 10.72 -2.74
C VAL A 99 -19.72 11.85 -3.73
N ASN A 100 -20.15 13.07 -3.38
CA ASN A 100 -20.03 14.25 -4.25
C ASN A 100 -19.10 15.34 -3.67
N SER A 101 -18.36 15.03 -2.60
CA SER A 101 -17.29 15.89 -2.07
C SER A 101 -15.95 15.19 -2.25
N PRO A 102 -14.91 15.85 -2.82
CA PRO A 102 -13.59 15.26 -2.95
C PRO A 102 -12.98 14.93 -1.59
N THR A 103 -13.21 15.77 -0.58
CA THR A 103 -12.78 15.54 0.80
C THR A 103 -13.34 14.23 1.35
N VAL A 104 -14.65 14.04 1.26
CA VAL A 104 -15.32 12.83 1.77
C VAL A 104 -14.87 11.60 0.97
N ALA A 105 -14.69 11.73 -0.35
CA ALA A 105 -14.19 10.66 -1.20
C ALA A 105 -12.79 10.20 -0.79
N LEU A 106 -11.88 11.13 -0.54
CA LEU A 106 -10.52 10.85 -0.06
C LEU A 106 -10.55 10.13 1.29
N VAL A 107 -11.37 10.61 2.23
CA VAL A 107 -11.54 9.97 3.55
C VAL A 107 -12.02 8.53 3.39
N LEU A 108 -13.02 8.29 2.56
CA LEU A 108 -13.51 6.94 2.26
C LEU A 108 -12.43 6.07 1.64
N GLY A 109 -11.72 6.58 0.62
CA GLY A 109 -10.61 5.86 -0.02
C GLY A 109 -9.55 5.42 0.98
N LYS A 110 -9.14 6.30 1.91
CA LYS A 110 -8.18 5.93 2.96
C LYS A 110 -8.70 4.90 3.94
N LEU A 111 -9.97 5.01 4.34
CA LEU A 111 -10.60 3.99 5.19
C LEU A 111 -10.60 2.63 4.48
N MET A 112 -10.80 2.60 3.16
CA MET A 112 -10.68 1.39 2.37
C MET A 112 -9.25 0.86 2.35
N SER A 113 -8.22 1.72 2.21
CA SER A 113 -6.81 1.31 2.32
C SER A 113 -6.53 0.60 3.64
N LEU A 114 -6.98 1.19 4.77
CA LEU A 114 -6.85 0.59 6.10
C LEU A 114 -7.55 -0.77 6.18
N VAL A 115 -8.76 -0.88 5.63
CA VAL A 115 -9.51 -2.13 5.59
C VAL A 115 -8.75 -3.20 4.82
N TYR A 116 -8.27 -2.91 3.60
CA TYR A 116 -7.50 -3.88 2.81
C TYR A 116 -6.21 -4.30 3.52
N PHE A 117 -5.49 -3.35 4.12
CA PHE A 117 -4.20 -3.60 4.74
C PHE A 117 -4.29 -4.39 6.05
N PHE A 118 -5.22 -4.01 6.95
CA PHE A 118 -5.31 -4.56 8.30
C PHE A 118 -6.27 -5.75 8.45
N THR A 119 -7.31 -5.87 7.62
CA THR A 119 -8.28 -7.01 7.72
C THR A 119 -7.61 -8.38 7.68
N PRO A 120 -6.67 -8.67 6.76
CA PRO A 120 -6.01 -9.98 6.72
C PRO A 120 -5.20 -10.24 8.01
N VAL A 121 -4.55 -9.22 8.56
CA VAL A 121 -3.76 -9.30 9.80
C VAL A 121 -4.66 -9.58 10.99
N ILE A 122 -5.77 -8.83 11.12
CA ILE A 122 -6.79 -9.04 12.15
C ILE A 122 -7.33 -10.47 12.07
N TRP A 123 -7.60 -10.96 10.86
CA TRP A 123 -8.12 -12.31 10.68
C TRP A 123 -7.08 -13.40 11.01
N VAL A 124 -5.80 -13.18 10.67
CA VAL A 124 -4.75 -14.17 10.94
C VAL A 124 -4.44 -14.27 12.43
N TYR A 125 -4.30 -13.13 13.12
CA TYR A 125 -4.07 -13.08 14.57
C TYR A 125 -5.32 -13.47 15.35
N GLY A 126 -6.49 -13.23 14.78
CA GLY A 126 -7.78 -13.65 15.32
C GLY A 126 -8.22 -15.06 14.92
N GLY A 127 -9.51 -15.32 15.15
CA GLY A 127 -10.14 -16.62 14.89
C GLY A 127 -10.15 -17.49 16.15
N GLU A 128 -9.45 -18.61 16.13
CA GLU A 128 -9.49 -19.57 17.25
C GLU A 128 -8.86 -19.02 18.53
N THR A 129 -7.84 -18.17 18.40
CA THR A 129 -7.18 -17.49 19.52
C THR A 129 -8.14 -16.62 20.32
N TRP A 130 -9.15 -16.04 19.67
CA TRP A 130 -10.16 -15.18 20.33
C TRP A 130 -11.20 -15.97 21.12
N LYS A 131 -11.31 -17.30 20.93
CA LYS A 131 -12.26 -18.14 21.67
C LYS A 131 -11.94 -18.22 23.16
N ASN A 132 -10.69 -17.96 23.54
CA ASN A 132 -10.28 -17.93 24.95
C ASN A 132 -9.73 -16.54 25.34
N LYS A 133 -9.97 -16.14 26.59
CA LYS A 133 -9.65 -14.80 27.10
C LYS A 133 -8.17 -14.43 26.96
N LYS A 134 -7.26 -15.37 27.27
CA LYS A 134 -5.81 -15.15 27.19
C LYS A 134 -5.35 -14.94 25.75
N GLY A 135 -5.81 -15.79 24.84
CA GLY A 135 -5.51 -15.72 23.42
C GLY A 135 -6.07 -14.46 22.78
N PHE A 136 -7.25 -14.02 23.18
CA PHE A 136 -7.79 -12.72 22.80
C PHE A 136 -6.82 -11.58 23.16
N TYR A 137 -6.41 -11.46 24.43
CA TYR A 137 -5.49 -10.41 24.86
C TYR A 137 -4.13 -10.45 24.15
N LEU A 138 -3.55 -11.63 23.99
CA LEU A 138 -2.30 -11.79 23.25
C LEU A 138 -2.45 -11.42 21.77
N SER A 139 -3.61 -11.71 21.17
CA SER A 139 -3.89 -11.30 19.78
C SER A 139 -3.98 -9.77 19.66
N ILE A 140 -4.59 -9.10 20.64
CA ILE A 140 -4.63 -7.63 20.69
C ILE A 140 -3.22 -7.06 20.85
N LEU A 141 -2.35 -7.64 21.70
CA LEU A 141 -0.95 -7.21 21.79
C LEU A 141 -0.19 -7.41 20.46
N ALA A 142 -0.39 -8.52 19.76
CA ALA A 142 0.20 -8.75 18.44
C ALA A 142 -0.29 -7.72 17.40
N LEU A 143 -1.58 -7.35 17.44
CA LEU A 143 -2.12 -6.30 16.58
C LEU A 143 -1.52 -4.93 16.90
N ILE A 144 -1.42 -4.57 18.18
CA ILE A 144 -0.79 -3.32 18.63
C ILE A 144 0.67 -3.25 18.16
N ALA A 145 1.44 -4.33 18.33
CA ALA A 145 2.82 -4.40 17.86
C ALA A 145 2.90 -4.21 16.34
N PHE A 146 2.06 -4.93 15.58
CA PHE A 146 2.00 -4.80 14.12
C PHE A 146 1.66 -3.37 13.66
N ILE A 147 0.69 -2.71 14.33
CA ILE A 147 0.33 -1.31 14.04
C ILE A 147 1.51 -0.39 14.32
N PHE A 148 2.19 -0.53 15.45
CA PHE A 148 3.39 0.28 15.74
C PHE A 148 4.46 0.10 14.67
N PHE A 149 4.82 -1.13 14.29
CA PHE A 149 5.76 -1.35 13.19
C PHE A 149 5.30 -0.72 11.88
N THR A 150 4.01 -0.83 11.56
CA THR A 150 3.43 -0.23 10.36
C THR A 150 3.62 1.29 10.36
N THR A 151 3.36 1.96 11.49
CA THR A 151 3.53 3.41 11.61
C THR A 151 4.99 3.88 11.60
N GLN A 152 5.93 3.05 12.06
CA GLN A 152 7.34 3.43 12.17
C GLN A 152 8.14 3.15 10.90
N ILE A 153 7.73 2.17 10.11
CA ILE A 153 8.42 1.84 8.86
C ILE A 153 7.74 2.61 7.73
N ARG A 154 8.48 3.54 7.11
CA ARG A 154 7.98 4.42 6.03
C ARG A 154 7.20 3.69 4.94
N THR A 155 7.71 2.57 4.42
CA THR A 155 7.01 1.81 3.36
C THR A 155 5.69 1.21 3.85
N LEU A 156 5.65 0.66 5.07
CA LEU A 156 4.41 0.09 5.61
C LEU A 156 3.39 1.19 5.92
N SER A 157 3.83 2.32 6.47
CA SER A 157 2.96 3.47 6.71
C SER A 157 2.40 3.99 5.40
N TYR A 158 3.21 4.10 4.36
CA TYR A 158 2.74 4.50 3.03
C TYR A 158 1.65 3.53 2.54
N ASP A 159 1.94 2.24 2.56
CA ASP A 159 1.05 1.18 2.07
C ASP A 159 -0.23 1.02 2.90
N ALA A 160 -0.26 1.49 4.15
CA ALA A 160 -1.43 1.38 5.02
C ALA A 160 -2.32 2.63 4.99
N PHE A 161 -1.72 3.82 4.97
CA PHE A 161 -2.44 5.08 5.21
C PHE A 161 -2.70 5.90 3.94
N ARG A 162 -2.19 5.48 2.77
CA ARG A 162 -2.42 6.20 1.51
C ARG A 162 -3.36 5.45 0.60
N ILE A 163 -4.00 6.17 -0.30
CA ILE A 163 -4.73 5.57 -1.42
C ILE A 163 -3.65 5.14 -2.42
N CYS A 164 -3.46 3.83 -2.55
CA CYS A 164 -2.56 3.24 -3.51
C CYS A 164 -2.98 1.83 -3.89
N ALA A 165 -2.43 1.33 -5.00
CA ALA A 165 -2.64 -0.04 -5.46
C ALA A 165 -1.99 -1.08 -4.52
N ASP A 166 -1.02 -0.68 -3.69
CA ASP A 166 -0.38 -1.60 -2.75
C ASP A 166 -1.32 -2.10 -1.67
N CYS A 167 -2.20 -1.25 -1.12
CA CYS A 167 -3.12 -1.66 -0.06
C CYS A 167 -4.00 -2.85 -0.49
N PRO A 168 -4.79 -2.76 -1.58
CA PRO A 168 -5.58 -3.89 -2.07
C PRO A 168 -4.70 -5.06 -2.53
N ALA A 169 -3.55 -4.83 -3.17
CA ALA A 169 -2.68 -5.92 -3.61
C ALA A 169 -2.09 -6.73 -2.44
N LEU A 170 -1.62 -6.06 -1.39
CA LEU A 170 -1.20 -6.67 -0.12
C LEU A 170 -2.37 -7.35 0.57
N GLY A 171 -3.53 -6.70 0.64
CA GLY A 171 -4.74 -7.24 1.23
C GLY A 171 -5.17 -8.55 0.58
N PHE A 172 -5.26 -8.59 -0.75
CA PHE A 172 -5.59 -9.80 -1.49
C PHE A 172 -4.51 -10.88 -1.36
N SER A 173 -3.23 -10.52 -1.43
CA SER A 173 -2.13 -11.47 -1.24
C SER A 173 -2.17 -12.10 0.15
N ALA A 174 -2.40 -11.30 1.18
CA ALA A 174 -2.47 -11.77 2.55
C ALA A 174 -3.74 -12.59 2.81
N LEU A 175 -4.90 -12.21 2.26
CA LEU A 175 -6.12 -13.02 2.32
C LEU A 175 -5.93 -14.37 1.62
N ALA A 176 -5.25 -14.40 0.47
CA ALA A 176 -4.92 -15.65 -0.22
C ALA A 176 -4.11 -16.59 0.70
N CYS A 177 -3.14 -16.05 1.44
CA CYS A 177 -2.39 -16.78 2.45
C CYS A 177 -3.26 -17.21 3.64
N VAL A 178 -4.06 -16.32 4.21
CA VAL A 178 -4.92 -16.57 5.37
C VAL A 178 -5.89 -17.71 5.11
N ILE A 179 -6.48 -17.76 3.91
CA ILE A 179 -7.40 -18.83 3.51
C ILE A 179 -6.74 -20.21 3.56
N LEU A 180 -5.47 -20.33 3.13
CA LEU A 180 -4.72 -21.59 3.20
C LEU A 180 -4.23 -21.87 4.62
N TYR A 181 -3.71 -20.86 5.31
CA TYR A 181 -3.21 -20.96 6.68
C TYR A 181 -4.28 -21.45 7.67
N LYS A 182 -5.55 -21.04 7.50
CA LYS A 182 -6.65 -21.50 8.38
C LYS A 182 -7.00 -22.98 8.17
N GLU A 183 -6.45 -23.65 7.17
CA GLU A 183 -6.61 -25.09 6.94
C GLU A 183 -5.46 -25.92 7.54
N LYS A 184 -4.58 -25.31 8.36
CA LYS A 184 -3.35 -25.88 8.94
C LYS A 184 -3.43 -27.24 9.64
N ASN A 185 -4.61 -27.66 10.09
CA ASN A 185 -4.79 -28.90 10.84
C ASN A 185 -5.46 -30.01 10.01
N LYS A 186 -5.55 -29.83 8.68
CA LYS A 186 -6.23 -30.78 7.80
C LYS A 186 -5.25 -31.46 6.85
N PRO A 187 -5.40 -32.78 6.62
CA PRO A 187 -4.52 -33.51 5.71
C PRO A 187 -4.74 -33.13 4.24
N GLU A 188 -5.94 -32.69 3.87
CA GLU A 188 -6.26 -32.13 2.56
C GLU A 188 -6.90 -30.74 2.70
N ILE A 189 -6.62 -29.86 1.75
CA ILE A 189 -7.27 -28.55 1.63
C ILE A 189 -8.47 -28.67 0.68
N PRO A 190 -9.68 -28.23 1.06
CA PRO A 190 -10.86 -28.27 0.20
C PRO A 190 -10.67 -27.47 -1.10
N LEU A 191 -11.16 -27.99 -2.23
CA LEU A 191 -11.04 -27.34 -3.54
C LEU A 191 -11.56 -25.89 -3.54
N LYS A 192 -12.68 -25.64 -2.83
CA LYS A 192 -13.23 -24.28 -2.68
C LYS A 192 -12.23 -23.30 -2.06
N LYS A 193 -11.42 -23.74 -1.10
CA LYS A 193 -10.41 -22.90 -0.44
C LYS A 193 -9.21 -22.65 -1.35
N LEU A 194 -8.77 -23.67 -2.09
CA LEU A 194 -7.76 -23.53 -3.13
C LEU A 194 -8.19 -22.52 -4.20
N LEU A 195 -9.44 -22.62 -4.68
CA LEU A 195 -10.01 -21.71 -5.68
C LEU A 195 -10.14 -20.27 -5.15
N ILE A 196 -10.64 -20.06 -3.94
CA ILE A 196 -10.74 -18.72 -3.35
C ILE A 196 -9.34 -18.09 -3.20
N SER A 197 -8.37 -18.86 -2.69
CA SER A 197 -6.99 -18.40 -2.54
C SER A 197 -6.37 -18.05 -3.89
N SER A 198 -6.58 -18.88 -4.93
CA SER A 198 -6.06 -18.62 -6.27
C SER A 198 -6.70 -17.40 -6.94
N ILE A 199 -8.00 -17.18 -6.76
CA ILE A 199 -8.69 -15.97 -7.23
C ILE A 199 -8.05 -14.74 -6.57
N LEU A 200 -7.92 -14.73 -5.25
CA LEU A 200 -7.32 -13.61 -4.52
C LEU A 200 -5.87 -13.35 -4.94
N ALA A 201 -5.07 -14.41 -5.17
CA ALA A 201 -3.71 -14.29 -5.67
C ALA A 201 -3.67 -13.62 -7.06
N VAL A 202 -4.56 -14.01 -7.98
CA VAL A 202 -4.67 -13.39 -9.31
C VAL A 202 -5.14 -11.93 -9.21
N LEU A 203 -6.13 -11.64 -8.37
CA LEU A 203 -6.61 -10.27 -8.14
C LEU A 203 -5.51 -9.36 -7.57
N ALA A 204 -4.63 -9.88 -6.71
CA ALA A 204 -3.49 -9.12 -6.21
C ALA A 204 -2.56 -8.66 -7.34
N VAL A 205 -2.21 -9.56 -8.27
CA VAL A 205 -1.35 -9.25 -9.42
C VAL A 205 -2.01 -8.27 -10.37
N LEU A 206 -3.32 -8.43 -10.59
CA LEU A 206 -4.12 -7.52 -11.42
C LEU A 206 -4.49 -6.21 -10.72
N THR A 207 -4.12 -6.04 -9.46
CA THR A 207 -4.13 -4.75 -8.78
C THR A 207 -2.79 -4.07 -8.98
N LYS A 208 -1.69 -4.79 -8.71
CA LYS A 208 -0.31 -4.31 -8.92
C LYS A 208 0.62 -5.46 -9.27
N GLN A 209 1.38 -5.31 -10.35
CA GLN A 209 2.26 -6.32 -10.93
C GLN A 209 3.35 -6.78 -9.95
N ILE A 210 3.75 -5.92 -9.02
CA ILE A 210 4.73 -6.25 -7.96
C ILE A 210 4.29 -7.44 -7.11
N ALA A 211 2.98 -7.73 -7.06
CA ALA A 211 2.36 -8.86 -6.37
C ALA A 211 2.63 -10.21 -7.06
N ALA A 212 3.15 -10.24 -8.29
CA ALA A 212 3.37 -11.47 -9.08
C ALA A 212 4.04 -12.65 -8.34
N PRO A 213 5.00 -12.46 -7.42
CA PRO A 213 5.58 -13.55 -6.66
C PRO A 213 4.59 -14.39 -5.83
N ILE A 214 3.39 -13.87 -5.53
CA ILE A 214 2.34 -14.64 -4.85
C ILE A 214 1.88 -15.85 -5.67
N LEU A 215 1.92 -15.77 -7.00
CA LEU A 215 1.53 -16.84 -7.91
C LEU A 215 2.49 -18.03 -7.85
N ILE A 216 3.72 -17.82 -7.36
CA ILE A 216 4.78 -18.85 -7.27
C ILE A 216 4.96 -19.31 -5.82
N SER A 217 4.95 -18.38 -4.86
CA SER A 217 5.21 -18.69 -3.46
C SER A 217 4.12 -19.58 -2.83
N LEU A 218 2.84 -19.39 -3.18
CA LEU A 218 1.75 -20.24 -2.69
C LEU A 218 1.88 -21.69 -3.20
N PRO A 219 2.07 -21.97 -4.50
CA PRO A 219 2.37 -23.33 -4.97
C PRO A 219 3.61 -23.93 -4.31
N VAL A 220 4.69 -23.17 -4.14
CA VAL A 220 5.92 -23.66 -3.50
C VAL A 220 5.65 -24.08 -2.05
N TYR A 221 4.93 -23.27 -1.27
CA TYR A 221 4.53 -23.67 0.08
C TYR A 221 3.68 -24.95 0.05
N LEU A 222 2.67 -25.03 -0.83
CA LEU A 222 1.81 -26.22 -0.90
C LEU A 222 2.57 -27.49 -1.33
N PHE A 223 3.59 -27.36 -2.18
CA PHE A 223 4.47 -28.47 -2.55
C PHE A 223 5.32 -28.95 -1.37
N LEU A 224 5.86 -28.01 -0.58
CA LEU A 224 6.70 -28.31 0.57
C LEU A 224 5.89 -28.83 1.76
N ALA A 225 4.69 -28.28 1.97
CA ALA A 225 3.85 -28.58 3.12
C ALA A 225 2.87 -29.73 2.84
N TYR A 226 2.32 -29.91 1.64
CA TYR A 226 1.28 -30.91 1.39
C TYR A 226 1.72 -31.98 0.39
N ASP A 227 0.84 -32.92 0.07
CA ASP A 227 1.11 -33.91 -0.97
C ASP A 227 1.13 -33.25 -2.37
N PHE A 228 1.68 -33.98 -3.34
CA PHE A 228 1.77 -33.50 -4.72
C PHE A 228 0.39 -33.27 -5.37
N LYS A 229 -0.66 -33.89 -4.83
CA LYS A 229 -2.03 -33.78 -5.31
C LYS A 229 -2.62 -32.40 -4.98
N VAL A 230 -2.43 -31.89 -3.75
CA VAL A 230 -2.84 -30.54 -3.35
C VAL A 230 -2.13 -29.49 -4.21
N PHE A 231 -0.82 -29.65 -4.42
CA PHE A 231 -0.04 -28.78 -5.31
C PHE A 231 -0.63 -28.70 -6.73
N LYS A 232 -0.86 -29.85 -7.38
CA LYS A 232 -1.44 -29.90 -8.74
C LYS A 232 -2.85 -29.30 -8.80
N ARG A 233 -3.69 -29.59 -7.80
CA ARG A 233 -5.04 -29.01 -7.69
C ARG A 233 -4.97 -27.49 -7.59
N TYR A 234 -4.04 -26.95 -6.81
CA TYR A 234 -3.86 -25.51 -6.69
C TYR A 234 -3.36 -24.88 -7.99
N LEU A 235 -2.39 -25.50 -8.68
CA LEU A 235 -1.96 -25.03 -10.00
C LEU A 235 -3.11 -24.99 -11.01
N ALA A 236 -3.97 -26.01 -11.02
CA ALA A 236 -5.17 -26.01 -11.87
C ALA A 236 -6.15 -24.88 -11.49
N CYS A 237 -6.38 -24.63 -10.20
CA CYS A 237 -7.19 -23.50 -9.73
C CYS A 237 -6.59 -22.15 -10.14
N LEU A 238 -5.27 -22.01 -10.04
CA LEU A 238 -4.53 -20.80 -10.42
C LEU A 238 -4.63 -20.54 -11.92
N ALA A 239 -4.40 -21.57 -12.75
CA ALA A 239 -4.55 -21.47 -14.20
C ALA A 239 -5.99 -21.10 -14.59
N LEU A 240 -6.99 -21.76 -14.00
CA LEU A 240 -8.40 -21.46 -14.24
C LEU A 240 -8.75 -20.01 -13.83
N SER A 241 -8.33 -19.60 -12.63
CA SER A 241 -8.58 -18.23 -12.13
C SER A 241 -7.92 -17.19 -13.02
N GLY A 242 -6.67 -17.43 -13.43
CA GLY A 242 -5.94 -16.57 -14.36
C GLY A 242 -6.65 -16.43 -15.69
N VAL A 243 -6.98 -17.55 -16.34
CA VAL A 243 -7.67 -17.55 -17.65
C VAL A 243 -9.01 -16.83 -17.56
N VAL A 244 -9.85 -17.17 -16.58
CA VAL A 244 -11.19 -16.59 -16.44
C VAL A 244 -11.12 -15.08 -16.19
N ILE A 245 -10.29 -14.63 -15.24
CA ILE A 245 -10.21 -13.21 -14.89
C ILE A 245 -9.55 -12.42 -16.02
N SER A 246 -8.46 -12.93 -16.62
CA SER A 246 -7.84 -12.28 -17.77
C SER A 246 -8.80 -12.18 -18.96
N ALA A 247 -9.61 -13.21 -19.23
CA ALA A 247 -10.63 -13.14 -20.29
C ALA A 247 -11.65 -12.03 -20.01
N VAL A 248 -12.14 -11.91 -18.77
CA VAL A 248 -13.05 -10.81 -18.39
C VAL A 248 -12.39 -9.45 -18.62
N LEU A 249 -11.12 -9.27 -18.25
CA LEU A 249 -10.42 -8.01 -18.47
C LEU A 249 -10.20 -7.69 -19.95
N LEU A 250 -9.85 -8.69 -20.77
CA LEU A 250 -9.67 -8.50 -22.22
C LEU A 250 -10.99 -8.21 -22.95
N ILE A 251 -12.13 -8.62 -22.38
CA ILE A 251 -13.46 -8.26 -22.87
C ILE A 251 -13.84 -6.85 -22.40
N ALA A 252 -13.53 -6.50 -21.16
CA ALA A 252 -13.94 -5.23 -20.55
C ALA A 252 -13.08 -4.02 -20.98
N PHE A 253 -11.83 -4.24 -21.38
CA PHE A 253 -10.88 -3.17 -21.69
C PHE A 253 -10.15 -3.43 -23.01
N ASN A 254 -9.72 -2.34 -23.66
CA ASN A 254 -8.91 -2.44 -24.88
C ASN A 254 -7.56 -3.13 -24.55
N PRO A 255 -7.22 -4.26 -25.20
CA PRO A 255 -5.98 -4.99 -24.90
C PRO A 255 -4.70 -4.20 -25.16
N GLN A 256 -4.67 -3.36 -26.21
CA GLN A 256 -3.51 -2.52 -26.52
C GLN A 256 -3.30 -1.45 -25.46
N ALA A 257 -4.39 -0.81 -25.01
CA ALA A 257 -4.34 0.15 -23.93
C ALA A 257 -3.88 -0.50 -22.60
N LEU A 258 -4.38 -1.71 -22.28
CA LEU A 258 -3.92 -2.46 -21.11
C LEU A 258 -2.43 -2.78 -21.17
N LEU A 259 -1.95 -3.33 -22.29
CA LEU A 259 -0.53 -3.69 -22.45
C LEU A 259 0.36 -2.44 -22.37
N PHE A 260 -0.06 -1.35 -23.02
CA PHE A 260 0.68 -0.10 -23.01
C PHE A 260 0.83 0.44 -21.57
N ASN A 261 -0.27 0.58 -20.85
CA ASN A 261 -0.25 1.18 -19.51
C ASN A 261 0.34 0.24 -18.45
N LEU A 262 0.00 -1.05 -18.46
CA LEU A 262 0.39 -1.99 -17.40
C LEU A 262 1.76 -2.63 -17.59
N ILE A 263 2.28 -2.66 -18.82
CA ILE A 263 3.53 -3.36 -19.15
C ILE A 263 4.53 -2.40 -19.80
N THR A 264 4.15 -1.69 -20.87
CA THR A 264 5.09 -0.86 -21.62
C THR A 264 5.62 0.32 -20.82
N ILE A 265 4.74 1.14 -20.23
CA ILE A 265 5.15 2.30 -19.41
C ILE A 265 5.99 1.84 -18.20
N PRO A 266 5.49 0.99 -17.27
CA PRO A 266 6.27 0.58 -16.09
C PRO A 266 7.51 -0.24 -16.43
N GLY A 267 7.51 -0.95 -17.57
CA GLY A 267 8.66 -1.68 -18.08
C GLY A 267 9.83 -0.76 -18.47
N ASN A 268 9.51 0.42 -19.02
CA ASN A 268 10.47 1.39 -19.52
C ASN A 268 10.83 2.50 -18.52
N GLN A 269 10.22 2.53 -17.33
CA GLN A 269 10.57 3.51 -16.31
C GLN A 269 12.05 3.41 -15.91
N PRO A 270 12.79 4.54 -15.86
CA PRO A 270 14.18 4.58 -15.49
C PRO A 270 14.39 4.30 -14.00
N TRP A 271 15.66 4.08 -13.63
CA TRP A 271 16.07 4.01 -12.23
C TRP A 271 16.56 5.40 -11.79
N PHE A 272 16.18 5.81 -10.59
CA PHE A 272 16.49 7.16 -10.06
C PHE A 272 17.28 7.10 -8.76
N ASP A 273 18.32 7.93 -8.66
CA ASP A 273 19.19 8.06 -7.49
C ASP A 273 18.55 8.78 -6.27
N GLY A 274 17.24 9.07 -6.31
CA GLY A 274 16.54 9.86 -5.30
C GLY A 274 16.67 11.39 -5.48
N ASN A 275 17.53 11.86 -6.40
CA ASN A 275 17.62 13.24 -6.85
C ASN A 275 16.99 13.46 -8.24
N ASN A 276 16.14 12.52 -8.68
CA ASN A 276 15.52 12.48 -10.01
C ASN A 276 16.53 12.46 -11.18
N GLN A 277 17.77 12.00 -10.94
CA GLN A 277 18.73 11.79 -12.02
C GLN A 277 18.65 10.36 -12.55
N THR A 278 18.41 10.23 -13.85
CA THR A 278 18.33 8.93 -14.52
C THR A 278 19.68 8.23 -14.47
N ILE A 279 19.72 7.03 -13.91
CA ILE A 279 20.94 6.24 -13.85
C ILE A 279 21.05 5.34 -15.08
N THR A 280 22.11 5.57 -15.87
CA THR A 280 22.39 4.80 -17.09
C THR A 280 23.54 3.80 -16.92
N LEU A 281 24.50 4.08 -16.03
CA LEU A 281 25.69 3.25 -15.84
C LEU A 281 25.42 2.00 -14.99
N PHE A 282 26.08 0.90 -15.34
CA PHE A 282 25.91 -0.40 -14.67
C PHE A 282 26.29 -0.36 -13.18
N TRP A 283 27.42 0.24 -12.83
CA TRP A 283 27.92 0.26 -11.46
C TRP A 283 27.00 1.04 -10.53
N ASP A 284 26.44 2.16 -10.99
CA ASP A 284 25.48 2.95 -10.22
C ASP A 284 24.19 2.17 -9.97
N LYS A 285 23.70 1.41 -10.97
CA LYS A 285 22.56 0.50 -10.79
C LYS A 285 22.84 -0.58 -9.75
N LEU A 286 24.05 -1.16 -9.76
CA LEU A 286 24.44 -2.14 -8.75
C LEU A 286 24.48 -1.50 -7.35
N LEU A 287 25.06 -0.31 -7.20
CA LEU A 287 25.11 0.42 -5.93
C LEU A 287 23.70 0.76 -5.42
N MET A 288 22.77 1.13 -6.31
CA MET A 288 21.37 1.33 -5.96
C MET A 288 20.70 0.06 -5.43
N LEU A 289 20.90 -1.08 -6.09
CA LEU A 289 20.35 -2.36 -5.61
C LEU A 289 20.93 -2.73 -4.25
N LEU A 290 22.23 -2.49 -4.03
CA LEU A 290 22.86 -2.72 -2.73
C LEU A 290 22.30 -1.79 -1.65
N SER A 291 22.07 -0.52 -1.96
CA SER A 291 21.42 0.43 -1.05
C SER A 291 19.97 0.03 -0.74
N ALA A 292 19.21 -0.41 -1.75
CA ALA A 292 17.86 -0.93 -1.57
C ALA A 292 17.86 -2.20 -0.72
N ALA A 293 18.83 -3.10 -0.92
CA ALA A 293 19.00 -4.32 -0.13
C ALA A 293 19.40 -4.02 1.31
N GLN A 294 20.29 -3.04 1.54
CA GLN A 294 20.66 -2.59 2.87
C GLN A 294 19.46 -1.99 3.61
N GLN A 295 18.65 -1.17 2.94
CA GLN A 295 17.42 -0.63 3.51
C GLN A 295 16.42 -1.73 3.85
N LEU A 296 16.19 -2.67 2.92
CA LEU A 296 15.31 -3.82 3.15
C LEU A 296 15.80 -4.67 4.32
N ALA A 297 17.10 -4.96 4.38
CA ALA A 297 17.71 -5.70 5.49
C ALA A 297 17.52 -4.97 6.82
N GLY A 298 17.72 -3.65 6.84
CA GLY A 298 17.48 -2.81 8.02
C GLY A 298 16.03 -2.90 8.50
N TYR A 299 15.05 -2.82 7.60
CA TYR A 299 13.63 -2.94 7.94
C TYR A 299 13.20 -4.35 8.38
N CYS A 300 13.90 -5.38 7.91
CA CYS A 300 13.59 -6.78 8.18
C CYS A 300 14.40 -7.38 9.34
N LEU A 301 15.39 -6.67 9.88
CA LEU A 301 16.38 -7.24 10.78
C LEU A 301 15.76 -7.87 12.03
N LEU A 302 14.96 -7.11 12.77
CA LEU A 302 14.36 -7.57 14.03
C LEU A 302 13.36 -8.71 13.80
N GLN A 303 12.51 -8.57 12.79
CA GLN A 303 11.50 -9.56 12.42
C GLN A 303 12.18 -10.86 11.94
N GLY A 304 13.26 -10.72 11.15
CA GLY A 304 14.10 -11.83 10.71
C GLY A 304 14.81 -12.53 11.85
N MET A 305 15.31 -11.80 12.86
CA MET A 305 15.88 -12.40 14.08
C MET A 305 14.84 -13.19 14.86
N ILE A 306 13.63 -12.64 15.04
CA ILE A 306 12.52 -13.33 15.73
C ILE A 306 12.22 -14.64 15.01
N VAL A 307 11.92 -14.58 13.70
CA VAL A 307 11.58 -15.76 12.90
C VAL A 307 12.74 -16.76 12.85
N GLY A 308 13.95 -16.28 12.61
CA GLY A 308 15.16 -17.10 12.51
C GLY A 308 15.47 -17.85 13.80
N PHE A 309 15.32 -17.20 14.97
CA PHE A 309 15.46 -17.85 16.27
C PHE A 309 14.50 -19.05 16.40
N TRP A 310 13.24 -18.89 15.99
CA TRP A 310 12.25 -19.96 16.05
C TRP A 310 12.51 -21.08 15.04
N ILE A 311 12.93 -20.74 13.82
CA ILE A 311 13.34 -21.74 12.83
C ILE A 311 14.50 -22.55 13.39
N LEU A 312 15.59 -21.91 13.81
CA LEU A 312 16.78 -22.59 14.31
C LEU A 312 16.51 -23.41 15.58
N GLY A 313 15.61 -22.94 16.45
CA GLY A 313 15.26 -23.64 17.69
C GLY A 313 14.30 -24.82 17.51
N THR A 314 13.62 -24.95 16.36
CA THR A 314 12.59 -25.99 16.15
C THR A 314 12.81 -26.87 14.93
N LEU A 315 13.73 -26.50 14.03
CA LEU A 315 14.03 -27.26 12.82
C LEU A 315 14.51 -28.68 13.18
N PRO A 316 13.95 -29.74 12.58
CA PRO A 316 14.41 -31.09 12.84
C PRO A 316 15.77 -31.34 12.17
N ASN A 317 16.64 -32.08 12.86
CA ASN A 317 17.92 -32.55 12.30
C ASN A 317 17.75 -33.61 11.20
N ASP A 318 16.58 -34.24 11.12
CA ASP A 318 16.25 -35.28 10.16
C ASP A 318 15.47 -34.69 8.98
N ILE A 319 16.07 -34.78 7.78
CA ILE A 319 15.49 -34.29 6.52
C ILE A 319 14.11 -34.91 6.26
N GLN A 320 13.89 -36.17 6.65
CA GLN A 320 12.61 -36.84 6.45
C GLN A 320 11.48 -36.20 7.25
N LYS A 321 11.80 -35.50 8.35
CA LYS A 321 10.83 -34.82 9.22
C LYS A 321 10.58 -33.36 8.82
N ILE A 322 11.34 -32.79 7.89
CA ILE A 322 11.19 -31.39 7.47
C ILE A 322 9.77 -31.13 6.93
N LYS A 323 9.24 -32.03 6.10
CA LYS A 323 7.89 -31.88 5.56
C LYS A 323 6.83 -31.80 6.66
N THR A 324 6.87 -32.73 7.61
CA THR A 324 5.97 -32.74 8.77
C THR A 324 6.15 -31.49 9.61
N TRP A 325 7.39 -31.04 9.82
CA TRP A 325 7.66 -29.79 10.54
C TRP A 325 7.07 -28.57 9.84
N ILE A 326 7.12 -28.48 8.51
CA ILE A 326 6.48 -27.41 7.75
C ILE A 326 4.95 -27.45 7.91
N GLN A 327 4.35 -28.64 7.91
CA GLN A 327 2.92 -28.81 8.19
C GLN A 327 2.53 -28.35 9.59
N GLU A 328 3.34 -28.71 10.60
CA GLU A 328 3.14 -28.32 12.00
C GLU A 328 3.39 -26.82 12.24
N ASN A 329 4.12 -26.14 11.34
CA ASN A 329 4.49 -24.72 11.43
C ASN A 329 3.94 -23.92 10.24
N PRO A 330 2.60 -23.82 10.10
CA PRO A 330 1.94 -23.21 8.94
C PRO A 330 2.23 -21.71 8.78
N TRP A 331 2.74 -21.04 9.82
CA TRP A 331 3.24 -19.67 9.73
C TRP A 331 4.40 -19.54 8.71
N LEU A 332 5.12 -20.62 8.40
CA LEU A 332 6.16 -20.65 7.35
C LEU A 332 5.63 -20.27 5.96
N LEU A 333 4.32 -20.41 5.71
CA LEU A 333 3.69 -19.89 4.50
C LEU A 333 4.06 -18.41 4.28
N PHE A 334 3.92 -17.59 5.33
CA PHE A 334 4.20 -16.16 5.24
C PHE A 334 5.70 -15.87 5.11
N VAL A 335 6.57 -16.73 5.66
CA VAL A 335 8.03 -16.64 5.46
C VAL A 335 8.37 -16.87 3.99
N ILE A 336 7.86 -17.96 3.40
CA ILE A 336 8.10 -18.28 1.98
C ILE A 336 7.60 -17.14 1.10
N VAL A 337 6.38 -16.66 1.34
CA VAL A 337 5.82 -15.51 0.60
C VAL A 337 6.73 -14.29 0.73
N SER A 338 7.15 -13.95 1.96
CA SER A 338 8.08 -12.84 2.22
C SER A 338 9.39 -12.94 1.43
N LEU A 339 9.99 -14.13 1.37
CA LEU A 339 11.25 -14.38 0.65
C LEU A 339 11.09 -14.20 -0.87
N PHE A 340 9.99 -14.71 -1.43
CA PHE A 340 9.69 -14.57 -2.85
C PHE A 340 9.41 -13.11 -3.26
N PHE A 341 9.00 -12.27 -2.32
CA PHE A 341 8.80 -10.84 -2.54
C PHE A 341 10.10 -10.00 -2.55
N ILE A 342 11.25 -10.58 -2.18
CA ILE A 342 12.52 -9.83 -2.13
C ILE A 342 12.86 -9.20 -3.49
N PRO A 343 12.87 -9.94 -4.61
CA PRO A 343 13.29 -9.38 -5.90
C PRO A 343 12.40 -8.21 -6.34
N THR A 344 11.08 -8.35 -6.21
CA THR A 344 10.16 -7.30 -6.62
C THR A 344 10.18 -6.10 -5.66
N SER A 345 10.42 -6.32 -4.36
CA SER A 345 10.63 -5.23 -3.39
C SER A 345 11.88 -4.42 -3.71
N LEU A 346 12.98 -5.06 -4.10
CA LEU A 346 14.22 -4.39 -4.51
C LEU A 346 14.04 -3.63 -5.83
N LEU A 347 13.41 -4.26 -6.82
CA LEU A 347 13.17 -3.64 -8.12
C LEU A 347 12.18 -2.46 -8.04
N GLY A 348 11.15 -2.57 -7.20
CA GLY A 348 10.23 -1.45 -6.93
C GLY A 348 10.99 -0.26 -6.38
N ARG A 349 11.85 -0.50 -5.38
CA ARG A 349 12.59 0.53 -4.65
C ARG A 349 13.50 1.40 -5.52
N VAL A 350 14.04 0.86 -6.62
CA VAL A 350 15.00 1.56 -7.49
C VAL A 350 14.34 2.25 -8.69
N LYS A 351 13.07 1.95 -8.97
CA LYS A 351 12.35 2.52 -10.11
C LYS A 351 11.66 3.84 -9.75
N ALA A 352 11.54 4.71 -10.75
CA ALA A 352 10.73 5.92 -10.67
C ALA A 352 9.31 5.63 -10.14
N GLY A 353 8.84 6.41 -9.17
CA GLY A 353 7.51 6.26 -8.57
C GLY A 353 7.34 5.03 -7.65
N GLY A 354 8.42 4.25 -7.42
CA GLY A 354 8.45 3.06 -6.56
C GLY A 354 9.50 3.11 -5.44
N ASP A 355 10.19 4.25 -5.26
CA ASP A 355 10.77 4.61 -3.96
C ASP A 355 9.60 4.78 -2.95
N ALA A 356 9.63 5.40 -1.78
CA ALA A 356 8.49 5.42 -0.82
C ALA A 356 7.64 4.15 -0.42
N ASN A 357 7.30 3.17 -1.27
CA ASN A 357 6.35 2.05 -1.09
C ASN A 357 6.81 0.73 -1.74
N GLY A 358 6.00 -0.34 -1.65
CA GLY A 358 6.20 -1.56 -2.43
C GLY A 358 7.14 -2.62 -1.85
N MET A 359 7.57 -2.50 -0.59
CA MET A 359 8.39 -3.53 0.07
C MET A 359 7.56 -4.63 0.74
N TYR A 360 6.90 -5.47 -0.06
CA TYR A 360 5.95 -6.47 0.44
C TYR A 360 6.60 -7.52 1.35
N THR A 361 7.91 -7.77 1.17
CA THR A 361 8.71 -8.59 2.11
C THR A 361 8.56 -8.08 3.54
N VAL A 362 8.62 -6.77 3.77
CA VAL A 362 8.54 -6.20 5.12
C VAL A 362 7.16 -6.43 5.74
N TYR A 363 6.09 -6.34 4.95
CA TYR A 363 4.72 -6.61 5.41
C TYR A 363 4.58 -8.05 5.89
N PHE A 364 4.94 -9.02 5.05
CA PHE A 364 4.78 -10.45 5.37
C PHE A 364 5.72 -10.91 6.49
N LEU A 365 6.95 -10.38 6.53
CA LEU A 365 7.89 -10.69 7.61
C LEU A 365 7.46 -10.10 8.95
N THR A 366 6.92 -8.88 8.95
CA THR A 366 6.33 -8.27 10.14
C THR A 366 5.10 -9.05 10.59
N LEU A 367 4.23 -9.45 9.67
CA LEU A 367 3.05 -10.27 9.98
C LEU A 367 3.47 -11.56 10.69
N VAL A 368 4.42 -12.30 10.12
CA VAL A 368 4.82 -13.61 10.62
C VAL A 368 5.63 -13.56 11.91
N ALA A 369 6.49 -12.55 12.10
CA ALA A 369 7.25 -12.40 13.34
C ALA A 369 6.34 -12.32 14.58
N HIS A 370 5.25 -11.52 14.50
CA HIS A 370 4.27 -11.46 15.57
C HIS A 370 3.36 -12.69 15.62
N LEU A 371 3.03 -13.29 14.47
CA LEU A 371 2.24 -14.53 14.42
C LEU A 371 2.94 -15.67 15.17
N VAL A 372 4.25 -15.82 14.97
CA VAL A 372 5.04 -16.87 15.64
C VAL A 372 5.03 -16.65 17.14
N LEU A 373 5.29 -15.42 17.61
CA LEU A 373 5.19 -15.09 19.04
C LEU A 373 3.79 -15.38 19.58
N LEU A 374 2.74 -15.04 18.83
CA LEU A 374 1.34 -15.26 19.22
C LEU A 374 1.01 -16.76 19.34
N GLU A 375 1.33 -17.57 18.34
CA GLU A 375 1.03 -19.01 18.35
C GLU A 375 1.77 -19.71 19.50
N GLN A 376 3.05 -19.40 19.70
CA GLN A 376 3.84 -19.98 20.78
C GLN A 376 3.36 -19.51 22.16
N ALA A 377 2.94 -18.23 22.28
CA ALA A 377 2.38 -17.70 23.52
C ALA A 377 1.02 -18.30 23.88
N THR A 378 0.21 -18.68 22.88
CA THR A 378 -1.17 -19.15 23.07
C THR A 378 -1.32 -20.66 23.18
N ASN A 379 -0.26 -21.44 22.98
CA ASN A 379 -0.30 -22.90 23.05
C ASN A 379 -0.84 -23.38 24.41
N LEU A 380 -2.07 -23.94 24.42
CA LEU A 380 -2.84 -24.26 25.64
C LEU A 380 -2.41 -25.58 26.29
N SER A 381 -1.69 -26.43 25.56
CA SER A 381 -1.16 -27.70 26.06
C SER A 381 0.27 -27.87 25.52
N PRO A 382 1.23 -27.09 26.03
CA PRO A 382 2.62 -27.20 25.60
C PRO A 382 3.08 -28.65 25.80
N LYS A 383 3.68 -29.26 24.77
CA LYS A 383 4.37 -30.54 24.92
C LYS A 383 5.44 -30.38 26.02
N SER A 384 5.74 -31.44 26.78
CA SER A 384 6.77 -31.41 27.83
C SER A 384 8.07 -30.76 27.30
N GLY A 385 8.50 -29.65 27.91
CA GLY A 385 9.67 -28.87 27.48
C GLY A 385 9.37 -27.58 26.70
N GLN A 386 8.12 -27.32 26.28
CA GLN A 386 7.74 -26.09 25.54
C GLN A 386 7.25 -24.93 26.44
N GLU A 387 7.18 -25.12 27.76
CA GLU A 387 6.74 -24.08 28.69
C GLU A 387 7.65 -22.86 28.71
N LEU A 388 8.97 -23.08 28.59
CA LEU A 388 9.95 -21.99 28.53
C LEU A 388 9.72 -21.13 27.27
N LEU A 389 9.52 -21.78 26.12
CA LEU A 389 9.24 -21.12 24.84
C LEU A 389 7.95 -20.31 24.89
N GLN A 390 6.90 -20.84 25.51
CA GLN A 390 5.65 -20.12 25.73
C GLN A 390 5.87 -18.87 26.59
N LYS A 391 6.61 -18.97 27.70
CA LYS A 391 6.92 -17.83 28.58
C LYS A 391 7.78 -16.79 27.85
N ILE A 392 8.81 -17.21 27.11
CA ILE A 392 9.65 -16.33 26.29
C ILE A 392 8.78 -15.57 25.28
N SER A 393 7.82 -16.24 24.64
CA SER A 393 6.94 -15.62 23.65
C SER A 393 5.99 -14.58 24.26
N GLN A 394 5.38 -14.91 25.41
CA GLN A 394 4.51 -13.97 26.13
C GLN A 394 5.28 -12.73 26.59
N THR A 395 6.44 -12.94 27.24
CA THR A 395 7.30 -11.85 27.69
C THR A 395 7.83 -11.06 26.51
N GLY A 396 8.27 -11.72 25.43
CA GLY A 396 8.79 -11.09 24.22
C GLY A 396 7.75 -10.17 23.58
N LEU A 397 6.51 -10.66 23.41
CA LEU A 397 5.42 -9.86 22.86
C LEU A 397 5.07 -8.66 23.76
N LEU A 398 4.97 -8.87 25.07
CA LEU A 398 4.67 -7.81 26.03
C LEU A 398 5.77 -6.75 26.05
N SER A 399 7.03 -7.17 26.16
CA SER A 399 8.20 -6.28 26.16
C SER A 399 8.30 -5.49 24.86
N LEU A 400 8.04 -6.14 23.71
CA LEU A 400 8.02 -5.47 22.42
C LEU A 400 6.99 -4.34 22.38
N VAL A 401 5.75 -4.60 22.82
CA VAL A 401 4.71 -3.57 22.87
C VAL A 401 5.08 -2.43 23.82
N ILE A 402 5.64 -2.74 25.00
CA ILE A 402 6.08 -1.72 25.96
C ILE A 402 7.19 -0.85 25.37
N ILE A 403 8.23 -1.45 24.78
CA ILE A 403 9.34 -0.73 24.15
C ILE A 403 8.83 0.18 23.03
N LEU A 404 7.95 -0.34 22.17
CA LEU A 404 7.35 0.44 21.08
C LEU A 404 6.47 1.57 21.62
N THR A 405 5.77 1.36 22.73
CA THR A 405 4.97 2.41 23.39
C THR A 405 5.86 3.53 23.93
N ILE A 406 6.96 3.17 24.61
CA ILE A 406 7.93 4.14 25.11
C ILE A 406 8.58 4.91 23.97
N TYR A 407 8.97 4.23 22.89
CA TYR A 407 9.51 4.87 21.69
C TYR A 407 8.54 5.89 21.09
N ASN A 408 7.24 5.61 21.16
CA ASN A 408 6.16 6.45 20.63
C ASN A 408 5.55 7.42 21.66
N ILE A 409 6.16 7.59 22.84
CA ILE A 409 5.56 8.40 23.91
C ILE A 409 5.43 9.89 23.52
N ASN A 410 6.33 10.36 22.66
CA ASN A 410 6.32 11.71 22.10
C ASN A 410 5.30 11.79 20.95
N LEU A 411 4.03 11.59 21.30
CA LEU A 411 2.95 11.66 20.33
C LEU A 411 2.89 13.07 19.71
N PRO A 412 2.64 13.16 18.40
CA PRO A 412 2.52 14.42 17.68
C PRO A 412 1.14 15.08 17.89
N ILE A 413 0.64 15.10 19.13
CA ILE A 413 -0.67 15.67 19.52
C ILE A 413 -0.81 17.14 19.06
N PRO A 414 0.20 18.02 19.20
CA PRO A 414 0.09 19.39 18.72
C PRO A 414 -0.15 19.49 17.21
N TYR A 415 0.36 18.50 16.46
CA TYR A 415 0.16 18.46 15.02
C TYR A 415 -1.28 18.07 14.67
N ILE A 416 -1.82 17.03 15.32
CA ILE A 416 -3.22 16.62 15.13
C ILE A 416 -4.17 17.81 15.35
N TYR A 417 -3.96 18.55 16.44
CA TYR A 417 -4.78 19.72 16.77
C TYR A 417 -4.69 20.82 15.71
N LYS A 418 -3.51 21.06 15.13
CA LYS A 418 -3.31 22.07 14.07
C LYS A 418 -3.91 21.65 12.73
N THR A 419 -3.90 20.36 12.42
CA THR A 419 -4.35 19.83 11.12
C THR A 419 -5.86 19.56 11.09
N PHE A 420 -6.48 19.33 12.25
CA PHE A 420 -7.92 19.01 12.33
C PHE A 420 -8.83 20.10 11.71
N PRO A 421 -8.64 21.41 11.95
CA PRO A 421 -9.45 22.45 11.30
C PRO A 421 -9.31 22.45 9.77
N SER A 422 -8.13 22.12 9.26
CA SER A 422 -7.81 22.07 7.82
C SER A 422 -8.46 20.88 7.10
N PHE A 423 -9.04 19.92 7.84
CA PHE A 423 -9.72 18.76 7.28
C PHE A 423 -10.86 19.15 6.33
N PHE A 424 -11.70 20.10 6.72
CA PHE A 424 -12.84 20.56 5.92
C PHE A 424 -12.49 21.66 4.91
N ASN A 425 -11.34 22.31 5.08
CA ASN A 425 -10.85 23.38 4.21
C ASN A 425 -9.48 23.01 3.61
N ASN A 426 -9.42 21.84 2.98
CA ASN A 426 -8.22 21.33 2.34
C ASN A 426 -8.15 21.75 0.86
N VAL A 427 -6.97 21.58 0.27
CA VAL A 427 -6.69 22.00 -1.11
C VAL A 427 -7.64 21.40 -2.14
N HIS A 428 -8.06 20.14 -1.98
CA HIS A 428 -8.98 19.49 -2.91
C HIS A 428 -10.38 20.09 -2.86
N GLN A 429 -10.85 20.49 -1.67
CA GLN A 429 -12.13 21.19 -1.53
C GLN A 429 -12.06 22.59 -2.13
N VAL A 430 -10.96 23.32 -1.90
CA VAL A 430 -10.74 24.67 -2.46
C VAL A 430 -10.76 24.63 -3.99
N VAL A 431 -9.98 23.74 -4.61
CA VAL A 431 -9.95 23.60 -6.08
C VAL A 431 -11.31 23.20 -6.63
N TYR A 432 -12.01 22.28 -5.96
CA TYR A 432 -13.35 21.84 -6.38
C TYR A 432 -14.37 23.00 -6.36
N GLU A 433 -14.45 23.75 -5.26
CA GLU A 433 -15.37 24.89 -5.17
C GLU A 433 -14.98 26.02 -6.16
N TYR A 434 -13.68 26.26 -6.35
CA TYR A 434 -13.20 27.25 -7.31
C TYR A 434 -13.55 26.85 -8.75
N SER A 435 -13.30 25.59 -9.13
CA SER A 435 -13.58 25.08 -10.48
C SER A 435 -15.08 25.05 -10.77
N LYS A 436 -15.93 24.79 -9.77
CA LYS A 436 -17.39 24.92 -9.92
C LYS A 436 -17.85 26.33 -10.23
N LYS A 437 -17.17 27.35 -9.68
CA LYS A 437 -17.49 28.76 -9.95
C LYS A 437 -16.90 29.25 -11.28
N ASN A 438 -15.75 28.70 -11.68
CA ASN A 438 -14.98 29.15 -12.84
C ASN A 438 -14.65 27.98 -13.80
N PRO A 439 -15.66 27.27 -14.34
CA PRO A 439 -15.44 26.05 -15.11
C PRO A 439 -14.59 26.31 -16.36
N GLY A 440 -13.54 25.52 -16.55
CA GLY A 440 -12.66 25.57 -17.72
C GLY A 440 -11.77 26.81 -17.83
N GLN A 441 -11.78 27.73 -16.86
CA GLN A 441 -10.96 28.95 -16.90
C GLN A 441 -9.53 28.72 -16.41
N VAL A 442 -9.32 27.73 -15.55
CA VAL A 442 -8.03 27.45 -14.91
C VAL A 442 -7.67 25.99 -15.09
N TYR A 443 -6.46 25.73 -15.58
CA TYR A 443 -5.90 24.39 -15.66
C TYR A 443 -5.17 24.05 -14.35
N PHE A 444 -5.61 22.99 -13.67
CA PHE A 444 -5.02 22.47 -12.43
C PHE A 444 -4.34 21.11 -12.66
N PRO A 445 -3.10 21.06 -13.19
CA PRO A 445 -2.43 19.80 -13.53
C PRO A 445 -2.28 18.84 -12.34
N TRP A 446 -2.11 19.36 -11.12
CA TRP A 446 -1.90 18.60 -9.88
C TRP A 446 -3.17 18.30 -9.08
N HIS A 447 -4.33 18.78 -9.54
CA HIS A 447 -5.61 18.53 -8.86
C HIS A 447 -6.72 18.09 -9.83
N PRO A 448 -6.43 17.17 -10.78
CA PRO A 448 -7.38 16.77 -11.81
C PRO A 448 -8.60 16.07 -11.21
N PHE A 449 -8.46 15.39 -10.06
CA PHE A 449 -9.59 14.77 -9.36
C PHE A 449 -10.65 15.78 -8.92
N SER A 450 -10.21 16.91 -8.34
CA SER A 450 -11.11 17.98 -7.89
C SER A 450 -11.82 18.61 -9.07
N VAL A 451 -11.11 18.84 -10.17
CA VAL A 451 -11.67 19.38 -11.42
C VAL A 451 -12.64 18.38 -12.05
N LEU A 452 -12.30 17.10 -12.13
CA LEU A 452 -13.18 16.04 -12.62
C LEU A 452 -14.49 16.00 -11.85
N MET A 453 -14.44 16.10 -10.52
CA MET A 453 -15.66 16.13 -9.71
C MET A 453 -16.46 17.43 -9.88
N ALA A 454 -15.81 18.56 -10.15
CA ALA A 454 -16.45 19.86 -10.29
C ALA A 454 -17.09 20.07 -11.67
N GLU A 455 -16.35 19.76 -12.72
CA GLU A 455 -16.68 20.07 -14.11
C GLU A 455 -17.20 18.85 -14.88
N HIS A 456 -17.02 17.64 -14.33
CA HIS A 456 -17.26 16.38 -15.03
C HIS A 456 -16.44 16.24 -16.33
N GLN A 457 -15.34 16.97 -16.43
CA GLN A 457 -14.39 16.93 -17.54
C GLN A 457 -13.06 16.30 -17.08
N LEU A 458 -12.40 15.60 -18.00
CA LEU A 458 -11.15 14.90 -17.73
C LEU A 458 -10.03 15.50 -18.59
N TYR A 459 -9.18 16.26 -17.92
CA TYR A 459 -7.97 16.83 -18.51
C TYR A 459 -6.76 15.93 -18.24
N HIS A 460 -5.60 16.31 -18.79
CA HIS A 460 -4.33 15.70 -18.42
C HIS A 460 -4.10 15.73 -16.90
N ILE A 461 -3.57 14.63 -16.36
CA ILE A 461 -3.04 14.61 -15.00
C ILE A 461 -1.54 14.85 -15.06
N ASP A 462 -0.96 15.48 -14.05
CA ASP A 462 0.45 15.87 -14.07
C ASP A 462 1.42 14.70 -14.39
N SER A 463 1.18 13.55 -13.75
CA SER A 463 1.96 12.32 -13.86
C SER A 463 1.82 11.64 -15.22
N GLY A 464 0.69 11.80 -15.91
CA GLY A 464 0.40 11.16 -17.18
C GLY A 464 1.45 11.46 -18.27
N PRO A 465 1.59 12.73 -18.69
CA PRO A 465 2.60 13.17 -19.63
C PRO A 465 4.03 12.91 -19.13
N PHE A 466 4.29 13.12 -17.84
CA PHE A 466 5.61 12.94 -17.25
C PHE A 466 6.08 11.48 -17.27
N ASP A 467 5.20 10.54 -16.94
CA ASP A 467 5.50 9.11 -16.96
C ASP A 467 5.76 8.59 -18.37
N ARG A 468 5.04 9.11 -19.38
CA ARG A 468 5.32 8.81 -20.79
C ARG A 468 6.68 9.36 -21.21
N TYR A 469 7.00 10.60 -20.82
CA TYR A 469 8.31 11.20 -21.07
C TYR A 469 9.43 10.35 -20.47
N LEU A 470 9.30 9.93 -19.20
CA LEU A 470 10.27 9.05 -18.56
C LEU A 470 10.39 7.67 -19.21
N ALA A 471 9.27 7.11 -19.68
CA ALA A 471 9.24 5.85 -20.41
C ALA A 471 9.75 5.97 -21.86
N GLY A 472 10.20 7.15 -22.30
CA GLY A 472 10.68 7.40 -23.66
C GLY A 472 9.56 7.37 -24.72
N VAL A 473 8.31 7.59 -24.31
CA VAL A 473 7.16 7.66 -25.21
C VAL A 473 6.96 9.12 -25.61
N PRO A 474 7.16 9.48 -26.90
CA PRO A 474 7.01 10.86 -27.35
C PRO A 474 5.55 11.31 -27.23
N ILE A 475 5.37 12.58 -26.85
CA ILE A 475 4.07 13.26 -26.82
C ILE A 475 4.17 14.41 -27.83
N SER A 476 3.24 14.46 -28.77
CA SER A 476 3.17 15.59 -29.72
C SER A 476 2.57 16.82 -29.04
N LYS A 477 2.88 18.02 -29.55
CA LYS A 477 2.27 19.25 -29.03
C LYS A 477 0.75 19.21 -29.24
N GLU A 478 0.30 18.70 -30.37
CA GLU A 478 -1.11 18.55 -30.72
C GLU A 478 -1.84 17.64 -29.72
N GLU A 479 -1.25 16.49 -29.39
CA GLU A 479 -1.77 15.55 -28.38
C GLU A 479 -1.88 16.19 -27.00
N PHE A 480 -0.85 16.92 -26.58
CA PHE A 480 -0.84 17.61 -25.28
C PHE A 480 -1.86 18.74 -25.22
N MET A 481 -2.10 19.45 -26.32
CA MET A 481 -3.08 20.55 -26.34
C MET A 481 -4.53 20.06 -26.42
N ALA A 482 -4.77 18.87 -26.96
CA ALA A 482 -6.12 18.37 -27.27
C ALA A 482 -7.01 18.09 -26.05
N TYR A 483 -6.43 17.89 -24.86
CA TYR A 483 -7.18 17.60 -23.62
C TYR A 483 -6.84 18.55 -22.48
N LEU A 484 -6.54 19.80 -22.83
CA LEU A 484 -6.57 20.94 -21.91
C LEU A 484 -7.97 21.58 -21.93
N PRO A 485 -8.33 22.39 -20.92
CA PRO A 485 -9.59 23.13 -20.97
C PRO A 485 -9.58 24.10 -22.18
N GLU A 486 -10.65 24.16 -22.95
CA GLU A 486 -10.64 24.90 -24.24
C GLU A 486 -10.36 26.40 -24.10
N ASN A 487 -10.79 27.01 -22.98
CA ASN A 487 -10.75 28.47 -22.77
C ASN A 487 -9.94 28.86 -21.53
N PHE A 488 -9.00 28.02 -21.09
CA PHE A 488 -8.21 28.35 -19.91
C PHE A 488 -7.32 29.57 -20.17
N THR A 489 -7.32 30.50 -19.22
CA THR A 489 -6.47 31.69 -19.23
C THR A 489 -5.41 31.65 -18.15
N GLN A 490 -5.48 30.64 -17.27
CA GLN A 490 -4.59 30.51 -16.12
C GLN A 490 -4.17 29.06 -15.89
N ILE A 491 -2.95 28.86 -15.39
CA ILE A 491 -2.45 27.59 -14.88
C ILE A 491 -2.18 27.76 -13.40
N ALA A 492 -2.79 26.92 -12.57
CA ALA A 492 -2.61 26.97 -11.12
C ALA A 492 -1.89 25.71 -10.63
N ILE A 493 -0.71 25.89 -10.04
CA ILE A 493 0.10 24.81 -9.47
C ILE A 493 0.33 25.02 -7.98
N PRO A 494 0.53 23.96 -7.19
CA PRO A 494 0.94 24.10 -5.80
C PRO A 494 2.25 24.90 -5.70
N ALA A 495 2.39 25.77 -4.70
CA ALA A 495 3.59 26.59 -4.54
C ALA A 495 4.88 25.79 -4.31
N TRP A 496 4.77 24.58 -3.76
CA TRP A 496 5.91 23.68 -3.60
C TRP A 496 6.36 23.04 -4.93
N ALA A 497 5.50 23.05 -5.95
CA ALA A 497 5.74 22.49 -7.28
C ALA A 497 6.17 23.55 -8.31
N ASP A 498 6.64 24.73 -7.87
CA ASP A 498 7.02 25.88 -8.71
C ASP A 498 7.75 25.45 -10.01
N LEU A 499 7.33 26.02 -11.15
CA LEU A 499 7.70 25.55 -12.51
C LEU A 499 9.20 25.65 -12.84
N ARG A 500 10.02 26.08 -11.89
CA ARG A 500 11.47 26.23 -12.05
C ARG A 500 12.23 24.91 -11.94
N GLY A 501 11.60 23.83 -11.45
CA GLY A 501 12.15 22.47 -11.47
C GLY A 501 11.99 21.77 -12.83
N GLU A 502 12.61 20.59 -13.00
CA GLU A 502 12.50 19.77 -14.23
C GLU A 502 11.04 19.48 -14.64
N PHE A 503 10.16 19.22 -13.66
CA PHE A 503 8.72 19.05 -13.89
C PHE A 503 8.06 20.30 -14.48
N GLY A 504 8.46 21.48 -14.03
CA GLY A 504 7.90 22.72 -14.54
C GLY A 504 8.42 23.09 -15.93
N LYS A 505 9.69 22.79 -16.20
CA LYS A 505 10.27 22.89 -17.54
C LYS A 505 9.51 22.03 -18.55
N PHE A 506 9.04 20.84 -18.13
CA PHE A 506 8.21 19.99 -18.98
C PHE A 506 6.89 20.69 -19.37
N TYR A 507 6.15 21.29 -18.42
CA TYR A 507 4.91 21.99 -18.75
C TYR A 507 5.12 23.26 -19.57
N LEU A 508 6.16 24.04 -19.24
CA LEU A 508 6.52 25.25 -19.98
C LEU A 508 6.98 24.96 -21.42
N HIS A 509 7.50 23.76 -21.69
CA HIS A 509 7.80 23.35 -23.06
C HIS A 509 6.55 23.35 -23.95
N TYR A 510 5.40 22.91 -23.43
CA TYR A 510 4.15 22.86 -24.18
C TYR A 510 3.33 24.16 -24.06
N LEU A 511 3.47 24.89 -22.96
CA LEU A 511 2.74 26.12 -22.63
C LEU A 511 3.67 27.32 -22.42
N PRO A 512 4.46 27.72 -23.45
CA PRO A 512 5.52 28.73 -23.29
C PRO A 512 4.99 30.14 -22.99
N ASP A 513 3.73 30.43 -23.34
CA ASP A 513 3.15 31.76 -23.22
C ASP A 513 2.70 32.11 -21.78
N PHE A 514 2.63 31.12 -20.89
CA PHE A 514 2.20 31.28 -19.49
C PHE A 514 3.37 31.68 -18.58
N THR A 515 3.90 32.89 -18.77
CA THR A 515 5.10 33.37 -18.09
C THR A 515 4.81 34.27 -16.88
N ARG A 516 3.65 34.96 -16.87
CA ARG A 516 3.35 35.98 -15.86
C ARG A 516 2.71 35.35 -14.63
N ARG A 517 3.37 35.49 -13.48
CA ARG A 517 2.82 35.10 -12.18
C ARG A 517 1.81 36.15 -11.67
N ILE A 518 0.65 35.69 -11.23
CA ILE A 518 -0.39 36.51 -10.59
C ILE A 518 -0.79 35.90 -9.23
N GLU A 519 -1.42 36.71 -8.39
CA GLU A 519 -2.03 36.26 -7.15
C GLU A 519 -3.55 36.15 -7.33
N VAL A 520 -4.11 35.01 -6.95
CA VAL A 520 -5.55 34.76 -6.94
C VAL A 520 -5.96 34.52 -5.48
N PRO A 521 -6.68 35.45 -4.83
CA PRO A 521 -6.96 35.37 -3.39
C PRO A 521 -7.65 34.07 -2.94
N GLU A 522 -8.53 33.51 -3.78
CA GLU A 522 -9.25 32.26 -3.49
C GLU A 522 -8.34 31.01 -3.63
N LEU A 523 -7.18 31.11 -4.30
CA LEU A 523 -6.22 30.03 -4.50
C LEU A 523 -4.96 30.25 -3.67
N SER A 524 -5.13 30.53 -2.38
CA SER A 524 -4.01 30.61 -1.44
C SER A 524 -3.20 29.30 -1.43
N GLY A 525 -1.87 29.39 -1.47
CA GLY A 525 -0.97 28.24 -1.56
C GLY A 525 -0.68 27.77 -2.99
N PHE A 526 -1.29 28.38 -4.00
CA PHE A 526 -0.96 28.16 -5.41
C PHE A 526 -0.05 29.27 -5.97
N VAL A 527 0.71 28.90 -6.99
CA VAL A 527 1.33 29.83 -7.92
C VAL A 527 0.50 29.79 -9.19
N VAL A 528 -0.03 30.94 -9.60
CA VAL A 528 -0.89 31.05 -10.78
C VAL A 528 -0.15 31.77 -11.89
N TYR A 529 -0.12 31.18 -13.08
CA TYR A 529 0.48 31.75 -14.29
C TYR A 529 -0.60 32.13 -15.29
N THR A 530 -0.40 33.24 -16.00
CA THR A 530 -1.26 33.73 -17.10
C THR A 530 -0.40 34.17 -18.28
N THR A 531 -1.03 34.32 -19.45
CA THR A 531 -0.40 34.88 -20.64
C THR A 531 -0.22 36.39 -20.54
N GLU A 532 0.77 36.96 -21.22
CA GLU A 532 1.02 38.42 -21.20
C GLU A 532 -0.14 39.27 -21.76
N GLN A 533 -1.03 38.71 -22.59
CA GLN A 533 -2.08 39.44 -23.31
C GLN A 533 -3.39 39.68 -22.53
N ASN A 534 -3.59 39.07 -21.36
CA ASN A 534 -4.85 39.18 -20.59
C ASN A 534 -4.86 40.36 -19.60
N SER A 535 -4.46 41.55 -20.04
CA SER A 535 -4.49 42.80 -19.26
C SER A 535 -5.79 43.57 -19.41
#